data_AF-A0A401LE66-F1
#
_entry.id   AF-A0A401LE66-F1
#
_cell.length_a   1.000
_cell.length_b   1.000
_cell.length_c   1.000
_cell.angle_alpha   90.00
_cell.angle_beta   90.00
_cell.angle_gamma   90.00
#
_symmetry.space_group_name_H-M   'P 1'
#
loop_
_entity.id
_entity.type
_entity.pdbx_description
1 polymer ?
#
loop_
_entity_poly.entity_id
_entity_poly.type
_entity_poly.pdbx_seq_one_letter_code
_entity_poly.pdbx_strand_id
1 'polypeptide(L)'
;MDYQKELKEWYEHYEARYKKAVSLHIDEGSRHYQAFREIECRYVALYLVMELMQNLPKYLLQEDTEKRIKEVIMLILQQLFLGEVIVNEHRQKEYISRRIMLSREDTRSIEIYQAAENAIKRMDENAFAWKEDARFTAEFQADLFHIVQWMILAREMIVPVEKNKKGICA
;
A
#
# COMPACT_ATOMS: atom_id res chain seq x y z
N MET A 1 -9.93 12.55 10.36
CA MET A 1 -9.56 12.18 8.97
C MET A 1 -10.43 10.99 8.61
N ASP A 2 -11.15 11.06 7.48
CA ASP A 2 -11.96 9.95 7.00
C ASP A 2 -11.10 9.11 6.04
N TYR A 3 -10.36 8.15 6.59
CA TYR A 3 -9.44 7.32 5.82
C TYR A 3 -10.15 6.45 4.78
N GLN A 4 -11.44 6.12 4.99
CA GLN A 4 -12.21 5.36 4.01
C GLN A 4 -12.49 6.20 2.77
N LYS A 5 -12.81 7.48 2.95
CA LYS A 5 -12.95 8.43 1.85
C LYS A 5 -11.63 8.60 1.09
N GLU A 6 -10.53 8.83 1.79
CA GLU A 6 -9.21 9.05 1.16
C GLU A 6 -8.74 7.80 0.37
N LEU A 7 -8.89 6.60 0.95
CA LEU A 7 -8.60 5.34 0.24
C LEU A 7 -9.45 5.18 -1.02
N LYS A 8 -10.73 5.52 -0.94
CA LYS A 8 -11.63 5.44 -2.09
C LYS A 8 -11.20 6.42 -3.20
N GLU A 9 -10.85 7.64 -2.84
CA GLU A 9 -10.35 8.65 -3.80
C GLU A 9 -9.06 8.17 -4.48
N TRP A 10 -8.11 7.59 -3.74
CA TRP A 10 -6.92 6.99 -4.34
C TRP A 10 -7.24 5.79 -5.22
N TYR A 11 -8.12 4.89 -4.78
CA TYR A 11 -8.54 3.74 -5.56
C TYR A 11 -9.13 4.19 -6.90
N GLU A 12 -10.09 5.10 -6.89
CA GLU A 12 -10.75 5.60 -8.11
C GLU A 12 -9.75 6.30 -9.04
N HIS A 13 -8.81 7.06 -8.48
CA HIS A 13 -7.74 7.71 -9.22
C HIS A 13 -6.84 6.70 -9.96
N TYR A 14 -6.30 5.70 -9.26
CA TYR A 14 -5.44 4.69 -9.89
C TYR A 14 -6.22 3.74 -10.79
N GLU A 15 -7.48 3.44 -10.49
CA GLU A 15 -8.37 2.65 -11.33
C GLU A 15 -8.61 3.33 -12.68
N ALA A 16 -8.93 4.63 -12.70
CA ALA A 16 -9.15 5.38 -13.93
C ALA A 16 -7.89 5.38 -14.82
N ARG A 17 -6.71 5.51 -14.21
CA ARG A 17 -5.43 5.47 -14.90
C ARG A 17 -5.10 4.08 -15.45
N TYR A 18 -5.36 3.03 -14.66
CA TYR A 18 -5.20 1.65 -15.08
C TYR A 18 -6.10 1.34 -16.29
N LYS A 19 -7.40 1.65 -16.20
CA LYS A 19 -8.36 1.47 -17.30
C LYS A 19 -7.94 2.21 -18.56
N LYS A 20 -7.42 3.44 -18.43
CA LYS A 20 -6.89 4.21 -19.56
C LYS A 20 -5.64 3.58 -20.17
N ALA A 21 -4.72 3.05 -19.36
CA ALA A 21 -3.52 2.39 -19.88
C ALA A 21 -3.87 1.09 -20.63
N VAL A 22 -4.82 0.32 -20.10
CA VAL A 22 -5.39 -0.88 -20.75
C VAL A 22 -6.04 -0.51 -22.08
N SER A 23 -6.84 0.56 -22.14
CA SER A 23 -7.49 0.99 -23.39
C SER A 23 -6.51 1.51 -24.45
N LEU A 24 -5.28 1.86 -24.05
CA LEU A 24 -4.20 2.26 -24.94
C LEU A 24 -3.31 1.07 -25.37
N HIS A 25 -3.64 -0.15 -24.95
CA HIS A 25 -2.88 -1.37 -25.22
C HIS A 25 -1.39 -1.23 -24.86
N ILE A 26 -1.09 -0.61 -23.71
CA ILE A 26 0.28 -0.53 -23.20
C ILE A 26 0.72 -1.94 -22.76
N ASP A 27 1.67 -2.51 -23.48
CA ASP A 27 2.27 -3.83 -23.21
C ASP A 27 3.78 -3.71 -22.92
N GLU A 28 4.45 -4.84 -22.75
CA GLU A 28 5.89 -4.94 -22.46
C GLU A 28 6.78 -4.24 -23.50
N GLY A 29 6.33 -4.11 -24.75
CA GLY A 29 7.04 -3.42 -25.82
C GLY A 29 6.90 -1.89 -25.76
N SER A 30 5.97 -1.37 -24.97
CA SER A 30 5.71 0.06 -24.87
C SER A 30 6.75 0.77 -24.00
N ARG A 31 7.22 1.93 -24.45
CA ARG A 31 8.04 2.85 -23.63
C ARG A 31 7.33 3.29 -22.33
N HIS A 32 6.01 3.13 -22.26
CA HIS A 32 5.20 3.48 -21.10
C HIS A 32 4.93 2.29 -20.16
N TYR A 33 5.44 1.09 -20.48
CA TYR A 33 5.19 -0.13 -19.73
C TYR A 33 5.54 -0.01 -18.24
N GLN A 34 6.72 0.53 -17.94
CA GLN A 34 7.17 0.68 -16.55
C GLN A 34 6.24 1.57 -15.72
N ALA A 35 5.79 2.70 -16.30
CA ALA A 35 4.82 3.57 -15.64
C ALA A 35 3.44 2.90 -15.50
N PHE A 36 3.04 2.09 -16.48
CA PHE A 36 1.82 1.29 -16.40
C PHE A 36 1.89 0.25 -15.27
N ARG A 37 2.97 -0.51 -15.17
CA ARG A 37 3.19 -1.49 -14.07
C ARG A 37 3.13 -0.82 -12.71
N GLU A 38 3.68 0.37 -12.59
CA GLU A 38 3.64 1.13 -11.34
C GLU A 38 2.25 1.63 -10.98
N ILE A 39 1.42 2.01 -11.97
CA ILE A 39 0.00 2.32 -11.76
C ILE A 39 -0.77 1.05 -11.37
N GLU A 40 -0.53 -0.07 -12.05
CA GLU A 40 -1.16 -1.35 -11.78
C GLU A 40 -0.88 -1.83 -10.36
N CYS A 41 0.38 -1.82 -9.91
CA CYS A 41 0.75 -2.22 -8.55
C CYS A 41 -0.01 -1.40 -7.49
N ARG A 42 -0.07 -0.07 -7.65
CA ARG A 42 -0.80 0.81 -6.73
C ARG A 42 -2.30 0.56 -6.77
N TYR A 43 -2.88 0.39 -7.97
CA TYR A 43 -4.29 0.05 -8.15
C TYR A 43 -4.65 -1.28 -7.47
N VAL A 44 -3.90 -2.36 -7.74
CA VAL A 44 -4.16 -3.68 -7.17
C VAL A 44 -3.99 -3.67 -5.65
N ALA A 45 -2.97 -2.97 -5.13
CA ALA A 45 -2.80 -2.82 -3.69
C ALA A 45 -4.01 -2.13 -3.04
N LEU A 46 -4.48 -1.01 -3.61
CA LEU A 46 -5.64 -0.29 -3.10
C LEU A 46 -6.92 -1.11 -3.19
N TYR A 47 -7.10 -1.86 -4.28
CA TYR A 47 -8.20 -2.81 -4.41
C TYR A 47 -8.20 -3.83 -3.26
N LEU A 48 -7.06 -4.47 -3.01
CA LEU A 48 -6.91 -5.46 -1.94
C LEU A 48 -7.14 -4.86 -0.55
N VAL A 49 -6.67 -3.63 -0.31
CA VAL A 49 -6.91 -2.91 0.94
C VAL A 49 -8.40 -2.65 1.14
N MET A 50 -9.09 -2.14 0.10
CA MET A 50 -10.53 -1.89 0.19
C MET A 50 -11.32 -3.18 0.40
N GLU A 51 -10.97 -4.26 -0.31
CA GLU A 51 -11.58 -5.58 -0.16
C GLU A 51 -11.42 -6.09 1.28
N LEU A 52 -10.19 -6.03 1.81
CA LEU A 52 -9.90 -6.42 3.19
C LEU A 52 -10.70 -5.59 4.18
N MET A 53 -10.72 -4.27 4.05
CA MET A 53 -11.44 -3.39 4.98
C MET A 53 -12.95 -3.65 4.97
N GLN A 54 -13.55 -3.87 3.79
CA GLN A 54 -14.99 -4.11 3.65
C GLN A 54 -15.39 -5.49 4.16
N ASN A 55 -14.55 -6.51 3.97
CA ASN A 55 -14.86 -7.88 4.37
C ASN A 55 -14.28 -8.26 5.74
N LEU A 56 -13.51 -7.38 6.40
CA LEU A 56 -12.93 -7.61 7.72
C LEU A 56 -13.95 -8.13 8.75
N PRO A 57 -15.16 -7.56 8.89
CA PRO A 57 -16.15 -8.09 9.83
C PRO A 57 -16.58 -9.53 9.52
N LYS A 58 -16.60 -9.92 8.23
CA LYS A 58 -16.93 -11.29 7.83
C LYS A 58 -15.75 -12.23 8.07
N TYR A 59 -14.53 -11.77 7.79
CA TYR A 59 -13.33 -12.53 8.05
C TYR A 59 -13.24 -12.87 9.53
N LEU A 60 -13.48 -11.91 10.43
CA LEU A 60 -13.51 -12.12 11.89
C LEU A 60 -14.43 -13.25 12.38
N LEU A 61 -15.43 -13.66 11.60
CA LEU A 61 -16.36 -14.74 11.96
C LEU A 61 -15.93 -16.13 11.45
N GLN A 62 -14.80 -16.23 10.75
CA GLN A 62 -14.34 -17.48 10.12
C GLN A 62 -13.29 -18.19 10.98
N GLU A 63 -13.21 -19.51 10.82
CA GLU A 63 -12.01 -20.25 11.22
C GLU A 63 -10.82 -19.78 10.34
N ASP A 64 -9.63 -19.70 10.93
CA ASP A 64 -8.39 -19.24 10.28
C ASP A 64 -8.34 -17.76 9.83
N THR A 65 -9.14 -16.88 10.43
CA THR A 65 -9.16 -15.43 10.14
C THR A 65 -7.77 -14.79 10.07
N GLU A 66 -6.94 -15.09 11.07
CA GLU A 66 -5.60 -14.52 11.17
C GLU A 66 -4.75 -14.82 9.95
N LYS A 67 -4.79 -16.08 9.52
CA LYS A 67 -4.04 -16.54 8.37
C LYS A 67 -4.51 -15.82 7.10
N ARG A 68 -5.82 -15.72 6.88
CA ARG A 68 -6.40 -15.02 5.72
C ARG A 68 -6.01 -13.55 5.67
N ILE A 69 -6.12 -12.85 6.80
CA ILE A 69 -5.76 -11.43 6.87
C ILE A 69 -4.26 -11.24 6.62
N LYS A 70 -3.41 -12.09 7.20
CA LYS A 70 -1.96 -12.08 6.92
C LYS A 70 -1.65 -12.36 5.45
N GLU A 71 -2.34 -13.29 4.81
CA GLU A 71 -2.20 -13.58 3.38
C GLU A 71 -2.56 -12.36 2.52
N VAL A 72 -3.67 -11.68 2.81
CA VAL A 72 -4.05 -10.46 2.07
C VAL A 72 -3.07 -9.31 2.33
N ILE A 73 -2.63 -9.11 3.58
CA ILE A 73 -1.57 -8.13 3.89
C ILE A 73 -0.30 -8.46 3.09
N MET A 74 0.13 -9.72 3.04
CA MET A 74 1.29 -10.11 2.24
C MET A 74 1.11 -9.80 0.76
N LEU A 75 -0.07 -10.00 0.19
CA LEU A 75 -0.36 -9.62 -1.20
C LEU A 75 -0.27 -8.10 -1.40
N ILE A 76 -0.84 -7.30 -0.50
CA ILE A 76 -0.74 -5.82 -0.53
C ILE A 76 0.73 -5.40 -0.47
N LEU A 77 1.48 -5.95 0.47
CA LEU A 77 2.90 -5.65 0.64
C LEU A 77 3.70 -6.05 -0.60
N GLN A 78 3.43 -7.19 -1.24
CA GLN A 78 4.09 -7.60 -2.47
C GLN A 78 3.84 -6.61 -3.62
N GLN A 79 2.63 -6.07 -3.74
CA GLN A 79 2.34 -5.05 -4.75
C GLN A 79 3.07 -3.74 -4.46
N LEU A 80 3.11 -3.33 -3.19
CA LEU A 80 3.69 -2.05 -2.77
C LEU A 80 5.19 -2.14 -2.47
N PHE A 81 5.77 -3.33 -2.46
CA PHE A 81 7.17 -3.53 -2.12
C PHE A 81 8.09 -2.81 -3.10
N LEU A 82 9.03 -2.06 -2.54
CA LEU A 82 9.89 -1.11 -3.23
C LEU A 82 11.32 -1.60 -3.44
N GLY A 83 11.62 -2.81 -2.98
CA GLY A 83 12.98 -3.34 -3.08
C GLY A 83 13.22 -4.08 -4.38
N GLU A 84 14.46 -3.93 -4.87
CA GLU A 84 14.95 -4.74 -5.96
C GLU A 84 15.19 -6.15 -5.45
N VAL A 85 14.67 -7.13 -6.20
CA VAL A 85 14.94 -8.54 -5.93
C VAL A 85 16.26 -8.88 -6.59
N ILE A 86 17.26 -9.20 -5.79
CA ILE A 86 18.50 -9.82 -6.26
C ILE A 86 18.47 -11.31 -5.91
N VAL A 87 19.10 -12.13 -6.73
CA VAL A 87 19.30 -13.55 -6.43
C VAL A 87 20.75 -13.70 -5.99
N ASN A 88 20.96 -14.08 -4.73
CA ASN A 88 22.30 -14.27 -4.19
C ASN A 88 22.96 -15.54 -4.76
N GLU A 89 24.22 -15.77 -4.40
CA GLU A 89 24.99 -16.94 -4.84
C GLU A 89 24.35 -18.30 -4.45
N HIS A 90 23.47 -18.30 -3.45
CA HIS A 90 22.71 -19.46 -2.98
C HIS A 90 21.33 -19.61 -3.65
N ARG A 91 21.05 -18.84 -4.71
CA ARG A 91 19.75 -18.77 -5.39
C ARG A 91 18.59 -18.28 -4.50
N GLN A 92 18.89 -17.64 -3.38
CA GLN A 92 17.88 -17.04 -2.52
C GLN A 92 17.56 -15.64 -3.01
N LYS A 93 16.27 -15.29 -2.95
CA LYS A 93 15.81 -13.93 -3.22
C LYS A 93 16.17 -13.06 -2.02
N GLU A 94 17.02 -12.07 -2.23
CA GLU A 94 17.25 -10.99 -1.28
C GLU A 94 16.59 -9.71 -1.78
N TYR A 95 16.11 -8.90 -0.86
CA TYR A 95 15.34 -7.70 -1.16
C TYR A 95 16.12 -6.47 -0.69
N ILE A 96 16.66 -5.70 -1.65
CA ILE A 96 17.38 -4.46 -1.33
C ILE A 96 16.38 -3.33 -1.21
N SER A 97 16.14 -2.87 0.02
CA SER A 97 15.29 -1.71 0.27
C SER A 97 15.97 -0.42 -0.19
N ARG A 98 15.29 0.38 -1.01
CA ARG A 98 15.76 1.70 -1.41
C ARG A 98 15.60 2.68 -0.25
N ARG A 99 16.65 3.43 0.07
CA ARG A 99 16.61 4.47 1.10
C ARG A 99 15.79 5.66 0.60
N ILE A 100 14.83 6.11 1.41
CA ILE A 100 14.02 7.31 1.16
C ILE A 100 14.55 8.43 2.06
N MET A 101 14.89 9.57 1.46
CA MET A 101 15.29 10.76 2.19
C MET A 101 14.11 11.73 2.26
N LEU A 102 13.63 11.99 3.48
CA LEU A 102 12.62 13.02 3.73
C LEU A 102 13.30 14.36 4.00
N SER A 103 12.83 15.41 3.31
CA SER A 103 13.24 16.78 3.64
C SER A 103 12.65 17.16 4.99
N ARG A 104 13.43 17.87 5.82
CA ARG A 104 12.94 18.42 7.10
C ARG A 104 11.83 19.46 6.91
N GLU A 105 11.73 20.04 5.72
CA GLU A 105 10.71 21.01 5.35
C GLU A 105 9.40 20.34 4.90
N ASP A 106 9.42 19.05 4.58
CA ASP A 106 8.24 18.29 4.17
C ASP A 106 7.56 17.67 5.39
N THR A 107 6.91 18.53 6.18
CA THR A 107 6.24 18.14 7.43
C THR A 107 5.16 17.09 7.20
N ARG A 108 4.44 17.16 6.07
CA ARG A 108 3.38 16.21 5.72
C ARG A 108 3.94 14.80 5.52
N SER A 109 5.00 14.65 4.72
CA SER A 109 5.60 13.32 4.50
C SER A 109 6.20 12.75 5.79
N ILE A 110 6.74 13.60 6.66
CA ILE A 110 7.23 13.20 7.99
C ILE A 110 6.08 12.70 8.88
N GLU A 111 4.97 13.42 8.94
CA GLU A 111 3.79 13.03 9.72
C GLU A 111 3.22 11.69 9.24
N ILE A 112 3.11 11.49 7.92
CA ILE A 112 2.66 10.24 7.32
C ILE A 112 3.62 9.09 7.69
N TYR A 113 4.92 9.30 7.57
CA TYR A 113 5.92 8.32 7.96
C TYR A 113 5.81 7.93 9.44
N GLN A 114 5.70 8.92 10.33
CA GLN A 114 5.57 8.69 11.77
C GLN A 114 4.27 7.95 12.12
N ALA A 115 3.16 8.27 11.45
CA ALA A 115 1.90 7.56 11.62
C ALA A 115 2.03 6.08 11.21
N ALA A 116 2.70 5.81 10.08
CA ALA A 116 2.98 4.45 9.63
C ALA A 116 3.92 3.70 10.57
N GLU A 117 4.99 4.34 11.07
CA GLU A 117 5.91 3.73 12.04
C GLU A 117 5.17 3.32 13.32
N ASN A 118 4.29 4.18 13.82
CA ASN A 118 3.47 3.88 15.00
C ASN A 118 2.44 2.76 14.72
N ALA A 119 1.84 2.72 13.53
CA ALA A 119 0.95 1.65 13.12
C ALA A 119 1.66 0.30 13.04
N ILE A 120 2.89 0.25 12.48
CA ILE A 120 3.73 -0.95 12.44
C ILE A 120 4.02 -1.44 13.86
N LYS A 121 4.45 -0.54 14.76
CA LYS A 121 4.69 -0.89 16.17
C LYS A 121 3.43 -1.47 16.82
N ARG A 122 2.25 -0.86 16.63
CA ARG A 122 0.99 -1.39 17.17
C ARG A 122 0.61 -2.76 16.61
N MET A 123 0.89 -3.01 15.33
CA MET A 123 0.67 -4.30 14.69
C MET A 123 1.68 -5.38 15.11
N ASP A 124 2.87 -4.99 15.60
CA ASP A 124 3.96 -5.88 16.04
C ASP A 124 3.93 -6.16 17.56
N GLU A 125 3.74 -5.12 18.39
CA GLU A 125 3.71 -5.19 19.86
C GLU A 125 2.45 -5.90 20.39
N ASN A 126 1.38 -5.89 19.62
CA ASN A 126 0.30 -6.83 19.81
C ASN A 126 0.63 -8.09 19.02
N ALA A 127 1.07 -9.15 19.72
CA ALA A 127 0.86 -10.50 19.22
C ALA A 127 -0.66 -10.70 19.09
N PHE A 128 -1.24 -10.24 17.97
CA PHE A 128 -2.62 -10.31 17.52
C PHE A 128 -3.55 -10.95 18.55
N ALA A 129 -3.81 -10.25 19.65
CA ALA A 129 -4.81 -10.70 20.61
C ALA A 129 -6.14 -10.32 19.97
N TRP A 130 -6.57 -11.14 19.00
CA TRP A 130 -7.82 -11.00 18.28
C TRP A 130 -8.92 -10.85 19.32
N LYS A 131 -9.38 -9.60 19.47
CA LYS A 131 -10.58 -9.30 20.22
C LYS A 131 -11.63 -9.07 19.16
N GLU A 132 -12.63 -9.94 19.12
CA GLU A 132 -13.84 -9.79 18.32
C GLU A 132 -14.66 -8.58 18.83
N ASP A 133 -14.08 -7.37 18.76
CA ASP A 133 -14.69 -6.11 19.15
C ASP A 133 -14.57 -5.12 18.00
N ALA A 134 -15.62 -4.32 17.78
CA ALA A 134 -15.65 -3.25 16.79
C ALA A 134 -14.48 -2.27 16.93
N ARG A 135 -13.95 -2.09 18.16
CA ARG A 135 -12.74 -1.28 18.41
C ARG A 135 -11.51 -1.82 17.68
N PHE A 136 -11.29 -3.13 17.71
CA PHE A 136 -10.18 -3.77 16.99
C PHE A 136 -10.32 -3.55 15.48
N THR A 137 -11.52 -3.69 14.93
CA THR A 137 -11.77 -3.49 13.49
C THR A 137 -11.40 -2.06 13.07
N ALA A 138 -11.80 -1.05 13.84
CA ALA A 138 -11.49 0.34 13.54
C ALA A 138 -9.99 0.66 13.68
N GLU A 139 -9.34 0.15 14.72
CA GLU A 139 -7.91 0.32 14.96
C GLU A 139 -7.08 -0.34 13.86
N PHE A 140 -7.40 -1.59 13.50
CA PHE A 140 -6.74 -2.31 12.42
C PHE A 140 -6.90 -1.60 11.07
N GLN A 141 -8.10 -1.10 10.75
CA GLN A 141 -8.33 -0.35 9.52
C GLN A 141 -7.50 0.94 9.48
N ALA A 142 -7.43 1.67 10.59
CA ALA A 142 -6.62 2.89 10.69
C ALA A 142 -5.11 2.58 10.55
N ASP A 143 -4.63 1.53 11.20
CA ASP A 143 -3.22 1.12 11.12
C ASP A 143 -2.84 0.69 9.71
N LEU A 144 -3.69 -0.13 9.07
CA LEU A 144 -3.47 -0.58 7.70
C LEU A 144 -3.45 0.60 6.73
N PHE A 145 -4.36 1.58 6.93
CA PHE A 145 -4.39 2.81 6.15
C PHE A 145 -3.06 3.57 6.23
N HIS A 146 -2.55 3.84 7.44
CA HIS A 146 -1.31 4.60 7.60
C HIS A 146 -0.11 3.91 6.96
N ILE A 147 -0.02 2.58 7.08
CA ILE A 147 1.03 1.79 6.42
C ILE A 147 0.93 1.93 4.89
N VAL A 148 -0.25 1.72 4.33
CA VAL A 148 -0.48 1.79 2.88
C VAL A 148 -0.24 3.21 2.35
N GLN A 149 -0.70 4.24 3.07
CA GLN A 149 -0.48 5.65 2.73
C GLN A 149 1.02 5.96 2.63
N TRP A 150 1.80 5.55 3.64
CA TRP A 150 3.26 5.72 3.58
C TRP A 150 3.86 4.97 2.40
N MET A 151 3.49 3.71 2.18
CA MET A 151 4.05 2.91 1.09
C MET A 151 3.75 3.48 -0.30
N ILE A 152 2.53 4.00 -0.52
CA ILE A 152 2.17 4.66 -1.78
C ILE A 152 2.96 5.96 -1.96
N LEU A 153 3.06 6.78 -0.92
CA LEU A 153 3.84 8.03 -0.94
C LEU A 153 5.33 7.75 -1.22
N ALA A 154 5.92 6.84 -0.46
CA ALA A 154 7.28 6.35 -0.62
C ALA A 154 7.55 5.91 -2.06
N ARG A 155 6.58 5.19 -2.65
CA ARG A 155 6.69 4.70 -4.02
C ARG A 155 6.64 5.81 -5.04
N GLU A 156 5.81 6.82 -4.80
CA GLU A 156 5.76 8.02 -5.64
C GLU A 156 7.05 8.85 -5.59
N MET A 157 7.72 8.90 -4.44
CA MET A 157 9.02 9.59 -4.31
C MET A 157 10.14 8.91 -5.11
N ILE A 158 10.10 7.58 -5.27
CA ILE A 158 11.14 6.80 -5.95
C ILE A 158 10.82 6.63 -7.44
N VAL A 159 9.58 6.26 -7.76
CA VAL A 159 9.10 6.00 -9.12
C VAL A 159 7.83 6.82 -9.36
N PRO A 160 7.98 8.12 -9.66
CA PRO A 160 6.84 9.00 -9.84
C PRO A 160 6.06 8.59 -11.08
N VAL A 161 4.77 8.33 -10.88
CA VAL A 161 3.81 8.15 -11.99
C VAL A 161 2.93 9.37 -12.15
N GLU A 162 2.87 10.26 -11.17
CA GLU A 162 2.35 11.61 -11.30
C GLU A 162 3.36 12.48 -12.04
N LYS A 163 2.93 13.10 -13.14
CA LYS A 163 3.75 14.15 -13.76
C LYS A 163 3.73 15.34 -12.81
N ASN A 164 4.89 15.67 -12.22
CA ASN A 164 5.09 16.86 -11.41
C ASN A 164 4.49 18.12 -12.06
N LYS A 165 3.24 18.43 -11.72
CA LYS A 165 2.75 19.80 -11.60
C LYS A 165 2.65 20.07 -10.11
N LYS A 166 3.80 20.31 -9.48
CA LYS A 166 3.94 20.81 -8.10
C LYS A 166 2.86 20.29 -7.12
N GLY A 167 3.24 19.27 -6.36
CA GLY A 167 2.58 18.98 -5.10
C GLY A 167 1.40 18.03 -5.25
N ILE A 168 1.42 17.03 -4.38
CA ILE A 168 0.30 16.20 -4.02
C ILE A 168 -0.86 17.14 -3.60
N CYS A 169 -1.83 17.31 -4.50
CA CYS A 169 -3.16 17.88 -4.26
C CYS A 169 -4.16 16.93 -4.94
N ALA A 170 -5.28 16.53 -4.34
CA ALA A 170 -6.02 17.11 -3.23
C ALA A 170 -5.87 16.34 -1.90
#